data_AF-A0A2S0K5W1-F1
#
_entry.id   AF-A0A2S0K5W1-F1
#
_cell.length_a   1.000
_cell.length_b   1.000
_cell.length_c   1.000
_cell.angle_alpha   90.00
_cell.angle_beta   90.00
_cell.angle_gamma   90.00
#
_symmetry.space_group_name_H-M   'P 1'
#
loop_
_entity.id
_entity.type
_entity.pdbx_description
1 polymer ?
#
loop_
_entity_poly.entity_id
_entity_poly.type
_entity_poly.pdbx_seq_one_letter_code
_entity_poly.pdbx_strand_id
1 'polypeptide(L)'
;MLLDCDEQLFITYRQSGENGAEKLLSKWAEAEVTAQADPKILGSALSPQLFLVNEEAAMNIAFSTARKYWGRVSTTLQLFFTKQGLDTKYVNDRLNAFFYTQKGKEIFFDQLFAQHTMDLERLVWLVFGKRWQVQLPEDDLQTIYLYKFENDYFVHMIYKEEHLFWHWLFMKKVYSLLIHKPLEQFTFIYEIMGHFEQSSAITYTHVNNFVHNYRKNLDKCITYVDKCNSSCLAKKQLRLYQIVTHYRLSEGQYQHIKDLITSFEADWRYSMYALTEKEKVLIAYILLHIAHQERDYDNVLHYGEYLLEDERLNNYAIEILLEYKDLLPNRKPTPPAIIKNYHLNYLENLYAVLLDTYVRMERYEEGLLLLKEHVLASNKKINAVLVQQDYSKEQLIALEASVQKDIALHVNNSLQHIGLSVEEWRQHYRQPDSSYYLVAQSASLHMINILKILFVTEQFELFEKLIEVYKKYLLVEDHFEQLRIFISAYV
;
A
#
# COMPACT_ATOMS: atom_id res chain seq x y z
N MET A 1 6.15 -19.50 -25.41
CA MET A 1 6.68 -19.07 -26.72
C MET A 1 6.96 -17.59 -26.54
N LEU A 2 8.18 -17.13 -26.78
CA LEU A 2 8.49 -15.69 -26.69
C LEU A 2 8.02 -15.01 -27.96
N LEU A 3 7.77 -13.70 -27.89
CA LEU A 3 7.63 -12.87 -29.07
C LEU A 3 9.01 -12.74 -29.74
N ASP A 4 9.05 -12.64 -31.07
CA ASP A 4 10.31 -12.56 -31.83
C ASP A 4 11.20 -11.40 -31.37
N CYS A 5 10.59 -10.25 -31.01
CA CYS A 5 11.32 -9.10 -30.48
C CYS A 5 11.97 -9.40 -29.12
N ASP A 6 11.29 -10.14 -28.25
CA ASP A 6 11.76 -10.48 -26.91
C ASP A 6 12.94 -11.45 -26.99
N GLU A 7 12.85 -12.43 -27.89
CA GLU A 7 13.92 -13.38 -28.13
C GLU A 7 15.18 -12.69 -28.69
N GLN A 8 15.03 -11.79 -29.67
CA GLN A 8 16.16 -11.04 -30.23
C GLN A 8 16.81 -10.11 -29.19
N LEU A 9 16.01 -9.43 -28.37
CA LEU A 9 16.51 -8.59 -27.28
C LEU A 9 17.21 -9.44 -26.21
N PHE A 10 16.66 -10.60 -25.86
CA PHE A 10 17.25 -11.51 -24.89
C PHE A 10 18.61 -12.06 -25.34
N ILE A 11 18.70 -12.52 -26.59
CA ILE A 11 19.96 -13.01 -27.19
C ILE A 11 21.02 -11.90 -27.16
N THR A 12 20.64 -10.68 -27.57
CA THR A 12 21.55 -9.54 -27.60
C THR A 12 22.00 -9.13 -26.20
N TYR A 13 21.07 -9.13 -25.23
CA TYR A 13 21.36 -8.86 -23.83
C TYR A 13 22.34 -9.88 -23.24
N ARG A 14 22.15 -11.18 -23.51
CA ARG A 14 23.10 -12.21 -23.06
C ARG A 14 24.50 -12.04 -23.66
N GLN A 15 24.59 -11.55 -24.89
CA GLN A 15 25.87 -11.36 -25.58
C GLN A 15 26.60 -10.08 -25.16
N SER A 16 25.87 -9.01 -24.86
CA SER A 16 26.45 -7.65 -24.76
C SER A 16 25.83 -6.75 -23.68
N GLY A 17 25.02 -7.33 -22.80
CA GLY A 17 24.35 -6.64 -21.70
C GLY A 17 23.31 -5.62 -22.15
N GLU A 18 22.88 -4.78 -21.21
CA GLU A 18 21.89 -3.71 -21.42
C GLU A 18 22.31 -2.75 -22.55
N ASN A 19 23.57 -2.34 -22.58
CA ASN A 19 24.10 -1.46 -23.63
C ASN A 19 23.97 -2.05 -25.04
N GLY A 20 24.06 -3.38 -25.16
CA GLY A 20 23.85 -4.08 -26.42
C GLY A 20 22.39 -4.06 -26.85
N ALA A 21 21.49 -4.36 -25.91
CA ALA A 21 20.05 -4.31 -26.15
C ALA A 21 19.59 -2.87 -26.52
N GLU A 22 20.09 -1.83 -25.85
CA GLU A 22 19.84 -0.42 -26.20
C GLU A 22 20.27 -0.06 -27.62
N LYS A 23 21.41 -0.58 -28.07
CA LYS A 23 21.88 -0.36 -29.45
C LYS A 23 20.95 -1.04 -30.46
N LEU A 24 20.44 -2.23 -30.15
CA LEU A 24 19.46 -2.91 -31.00
C LEU A 24 18.15 -2.12 -31.06
N LEU A 25 17.62 -1.67 -29.91
CA LEU A 25 16.44 -0.82 -29.84
C LEU A 25 16.61 0.47 -30.66
N SER A 26 17.76 1.13 -30.53
CA SER A 26 18.05 2.36 -31.28
C SER A 26 18.04 2.13 -32.79
N LYS A 27 18.60 1.00 -33.26
CA LYS A 27 18.56 0.63 -34.69
C LYS A 27 17.14 0.36 -35.18
N TRP A 28 16.32 -0.31 -34.38
CA TRP A 28 14.91 -0.53 -34.72
C TRP A 28 14.14 0.79 -34.78
N ALA A 29 14.34 1.67 -33.79
CA ALA A 29 13.72 2.99 -33.77
C ALA A 29 14.14 3.86 -34.97
N GLU A 30 15.41 3.82 -35.39
CA GLU A 30 15.89 4.52 -36.60
C GLU A 30 15.26 3.98 -37.89
N ALA A 31 14.90 2.69 -37.92
CA ALA A 31 14.25 2.07 -39.07
C ALA A 31 12.75 2.40 -39.16
N GLU A 32 12.14 2.85 -38.07
CA GLU A 32 10.73 3.23 -38.02
C GLU A 32 10.54 4.72 -38.32
N VAL A 33 9.84 5.01 -39.43
CA VAL A 33 9.44 6.38 -39.80
C VAL A 33 8.21 6.78 -38.95
N THR A 34 8.40 7.10 -37.67
CA THR A 34 7.30 7.59 -36.82
C THR A 34 7.43 9.07 -36.47
N ALA A 35 6.28 9.75 -36.41
CA ALA A 35 6.16 11.21 -36.32
C ALA A 35 6.36 11.79 -34.90
N GLN A 36 6.50 10.96 -33.88
CA GLN A 36 6.62 11.39 -32.49
C GLN A 36 8.07 11.21 -32.02
N ALA A 37 8.71 12.31 -31.65
CA ALA A 37 10.08 12.30 -31.16
C ALA A 37 10.16 11.56 -29.81
N ASP A 38 10.89 10.44 -29.76
CA ASP A 38 11.20 9.75 -28.50
C ASP A 38 11.98 10.69 -27.57
N PRO A 39 11.45 11.01 -26.37
CA PRO A 39 12.13 11.90 -25.44
C PRO A 39 13.36 11.26 -24.77
N LYS A 40 13.62 9.97 -25.01
CA LYS A 40 14.76 9.19 -24.51
C LYS A 40 14.94 9.28 -22.99
N ILE A 41 13.84 9.38 -22.25
CA ILE A 41 13.85 9.53 -20.79
C ILE A 41 14.40 8.27 -20.12
N LEU A 42 13.98 7.11 -20.62
CA LEU A 42 14.47 5.80 -20.23
C LEU A 42 15.16 5.13 -21.42
N GLY A 43 16.07 5.81 -22.11
CA GLY A 43 16.72 5.26 -23.32
C GLY A 43 15.77 5.12 -24.51
N SER A 44 16.14 4.32 -25.50
CA SER A 44 15.38 4.20 -26.75
C SER A 44 14.08 3.43 -26.54
N ALA A 45 12.96 3.97 -27.02
CA ALA A 45 11.66 3.32 -26.98
C ALA A 45 11.56 2.15 -27.99
N LEU A 46 10.72 1.17 -27.67
CA LEU A 46 10.38 0.03 -28.51
C LEU A 46 9.01 0.25 -29.14
N SER A 47 8.91 0.06 -30.45
CA SER A 47 7.63 0.12 -31.16
C SER A 47 6.56 -0.77 -30.55
N PRO A 48 5.38 -0.23 -30.19
CA PRO A 48 4.26 -1.04 -29.72
C PRO A 48 3.84 -2.13 -30.71
N GLN A 49 4.03 -1.93 -32.02
CA GLN A 49 3.63 -2.91 -33.04
C GLN A 49 4.42 -4.23 -32.96
N LEU A 50 5.60 -4.21 -32.32
CA LEU A 50 6.45 -5.39 -32.19
C LEU A 50 6.00 -6.32 -31.04
N PHE A 51 5.23 -5.81 -30.08
CA PHE A 51 4.88 -6.57 -28.87
C PHE A 51 3.41 -6.52 -28.45
N LEU A 52 2.60 -5.66 -29.07
CA LEU A 52 1.15 -5.70 -28.94
C LEU A 52 0.58 -6.76 -29.88
N VAL A 53 -0.33 -7.56 -29.35
CA VAL A 53 -0.96 -8.67 -30.06
C VAL A 53 -2.48 -8.63 -29.89
N ASN A 54 -3.23 -9.27 -30.79
CA ASN A 54 -4.68 -9.40 -30.61
C ASN A 54 -5.03 -10.37 -29.46
N GLU A 55 -6.31 -10.40 -29.09
CA GLU A 55 -6.81 -11.23 -27.98
C GLU A 55 -6.50 -12.73 -28.13
N GLU A 56 -6.72 -13.30 -29.33
CA GLU A 56 -6.48 -14.72 -29.58
C GLU A 56 -4.99 -15.07 -29.41
N ALA A 57 -4.11 -14.23 -29.96
CA ALA A 57 -2.67 -14.37 -29.82
C ALA A 57 -2.24 -14.22 -28.36
N ALA A 58 -2.75 -13.22 -27.64
CA ALA A 58 -2.47 -13.03 -26.21
C ALA A 58 -2.86 -14.27 -25.40
N MET A 59 -4.07 -14.77 -25.62
CA MET A 59 -4.59 -15.96 -24.97
C MET A 59 -3.75 -17.19 -25.27
N ASN A 60 -3.35 -17.38 -26.54
CA ASN A 60 -2.46 -18.47 -26.95
C ASN A 60 -1.07 -18.37 -26.33
N ILE A 61 -0.46 -17.19 -26.35
CA ILE A 61 0.89 -16.93 -25.82
C ILE A 61 0.92 -17.18 -24.30
N ALA A 62 -0.03 -16.60 -23.56
CA ALA A 62 -0.12 -16.76 -22.12
C ALA A 62 -0.39 -18.22 -21.73
N PHE A 63 -1.42 -18.85 -22.32
CA PHE A 63 -1.81 -20.21 -21.96
C PHE A 63 -0.78 -21.27 -22.37
N SER A 64 -0.19 -21.17 -23.56
CA SER A 64 0.85 -22.11 -24.01
C SER A 64 2.12 -21.99 -23.16
N THR A 65 2.46 -20.78 -22.72
CA THR A 65 3.62 -20.54 -21.85
C THR A 65 3.36 -21.07 -20.45
N ALA A 66 2.20 -20.75 -19.86
CA ALA A 66 1.76 -21.35 -18.59
C ALA A 66 1.76 -22.89 -18.65
N ARG A 67 1.22 -23.49 -19.72
CA ARG A 67 1.23 -24.94 -19.91
C ARG A 67 2.63 -25.52 -20.01
N LYS A 68 3.56 -24.84 -20.70
CA LYS A 68 4.94 -25.29 -20.86
C LYS A 68 5.68 -25.38 -19.52
N TYR A 69 5.53 -24.34 -18.68
CA TYR A 69 6.30 -24.23 -17.44
C TYR A 69 5.55 -24.79 -16.23
N TRP A 70 4.26 -24.47 -16.06
CA TRP A 70 3.45 -24.87 -14.91
C TRP A 70 2.56 -26.10 -15.16
N GLY A 71 2.43 -26.55 -16.40
CA GLY A 71 1.56 -27.69 -16.75
C GLY A 71 2.12 -29.06 -16.38
N ARG A 72 3.41 -29.14 -16.02
CA ARG A 72 4.04 -30.36 -15.50
C ARG A 72 4.66 -30.05 -14.15
N VAL A 73 4.32 -30.83 -13.12
CA VAL A 73 4.87 -30.63 -11.78
C VAL A 73 6.36 -30.96 -11.80
N SER A 74 7.21 -29.93 -11.62
CA SER A 74 8.67 -30.08 -11.52
C SER A 74 9.07 -30.97 -10.33
N THR A 75 10.27 -31.54 -10.34
CA THR A 75 10.76 -32.38 -9.22
C THR A 75 10.71 -31.64 -7.88
N THR A 76 10.99 -30.35 -7.88
CA THR A 76 10.90 -29.48 -6.70
C THR A 76 9.47 -29.38 -6.18
N LEU A 77 8.50 -29.15 -7.07
CA LEU A 77 7.09 -29.09 -6.70
C LEU A 77 6.54 -30.46 -6.27
N GLN A 78 7.00 -31.56 -6.88
CA GLN A 78 6.64 -32.91 -6.46
C GLN A 78 7.07 -33.18 -5.01
N LEU A 79 8.33 -32.87 -4.68
CA LEU A 79 8.84 -32.99 -3.31
C LEU A 79 8.05 -32.11 -2.33
N PHE A 80 7.67 -30.91 -2.74
CA PHE A 80 6.83 -30.02 -1.94
C PHE A 80 5.44 -30.62 -1.67
N PHE A 81 4.73 -31.07 -2.72
CA PHE A 81 3.40 -31.67 -2.55
C PHE A 81 3.43 -32.96 -1.74
N THR A 82 4.44 -33.81 -1.93
CA THR A 82 4.62 -35.02 -1.11
C THR A 82 4.85 -34.68 0.36
N LYS A 83 5.66 -33.66 0.67
CA LYS A 83 5.84 -33.18 2.06
C LYS A 83 4.55 -32.66 2.69
N GLN A 84 3.66 -32.09 1.89
CA GLN A 84 2.33 -31.62 2.33
C GLN A 84 1.27 -32.72 2.34
N GLY A 85 1.65 -33.99 2.12
CA GLY A 85 0.73 -35.14 2.15
C GLY A 85 -0.18 -35.25 0.93
N LEU A 86 0.16 -34.60 -0.20
CA LEU A 86 -0.63 -34.61 -1.42
C LEU A 86 -0.11 -35.62 -2.43
N ASP A 87 -1.03 -36.32 -3.08
CA ASP A 87 -0.74 -37.23 -4.18
C ASP A 87 -0.31 -36.43 -5.41
N THR A 88 0.96 -36.56 -5.79
CA THR A 88 1.57 -35.90 -6.95
C THR A 88 0.94 -36.36 -8.27
N LYS A 89 0.39 -37.58 -8.32
CA LYS A 89 -0.33 -38.08 -9.49
C LYS A 89 -1.65 -37.32 -9.66
N TYR A 90 -2.43 -37.19 -8.57
CA TYR A 90 -3.66 -36.40 -8.56
C TYR A 90 -3.43 -34.94 -8.99
N VAL A 91 -2.37 -34.31 -8.50
CA VAL A 91 -2.03 -32.91 -8.85
C VAL A 91 -1.70 -32.79 -10.35
N ASN A 92 -0.87 -33.69 -10.88
CA ASN A 92 -0.53 -33.72 -12.30
C ASN A 92 -1.76 -33.97 -13.18
N ASP A 93 -2.63 -34.91 -12.81
CA ASP A 93 -3.83 -35.26 -13.57
C ASP A 93 -4.81 -34.07 -13.63
N ARG A 94 -4.98 -33.33 -12.53
CA ARG A 94 -5.78 -32.09 -12.46
C ARG A 94 -5.21 -30.97 -13.34
N LEU A 95 -3.90 -30.72 -13.26
CA LEU A 95 -3.24 -29.69 -14.07
C LEU A 95 -3.32 -30.03 -15.56
N ASN A 96 -3.10 -31.30 -15.91
CA ASN A 96 -3.29 -31.77 -17.28
C ASN A 96 -4.75 -31.61 -17.72
N ALA A 97 -5.73 -32.04 -16.94
CA ALA A 97 -7.14 -31.85 -17.30
C ALA A 97 -7.49 -30.37 -17.54
N PHE A 98 -6.92 -29.45 -16.74
CA PHE A 98 -7.10 -28.02 -16.94
C PHE A 98 -6.46 -27.54 -18.26
N PHE A 99 -5.17 -27.80 -18.48
CA PHE A 99 -4.42 -27.27 -19.62
C PHE A 99 -4.78 -27.91 -20.99
N TYR A 100 -5.50 -29.03 -21.00
CA TYR A 100 -5.92 -29.73 -22.23
C TYR A 100 -7.38 -29.43 -22.64
N THR A 101 -8.06 -28.50 -21.97
CA THR A 101 -9.43 -28.10 -22.32
C THR A 101 -9.51 -26.65 -22.80
N GLN A 102 -10.35 -26.38 -23.79
CA GLN A 102 -10.65 -25.02 -24.25
C GLN A 102 -11.24 -24.17 -23.11
N LYS A 103 -12.12 -24.78 -22.29
CA LYS A 103 -12.67 -24.14 -21.10
C LYS A 103 -11.60 -23.73 -20.09
N GLY A 104 -10.55 -24.55 -19.89
CA GLY A 104 -9.42 -24.20 -19.03
C GLY A 104 -8.65 -22.99 -19.56
N LYS A 105 -8.50 -22.89 -20.88
CA LYS A 105 -7.87 -21.74 -21.56
C LYS A 105 -8.65 -20.45 -21.36
N GLU A 106 -9.97 -20.49 -21.55
CA GLU A 106 -10.86 -19.35 -21.30
C GLU A 106 -10.81 -18.90 -19.84
N ILE A 107 -11.01 -19.83 -18.90
CA ILE A 107 -10.96 -19.54 -17.45
C ILE A 107 -9.60 -18.96 -17.03
N PHE A 108 -8.50 -19.50 -17.58
CA PHE A 108 -7.16 -18.98 -17.32
C PHE A 108 -7.02 -17.53 -17.79
N PHE A 109 -7.49 -17.24 -19.00
CA PHE A 109 -7.37 -15.91 -19.59
C PHE A 109 -8.27 -14.89 -18.88
N ASP A 110 -9.51 -15.25 -18.55
CA ASP A 110 -10.42 -14.41 -17.77
C ASP A 110 -9.81 -14.05 -16.42
N GLN A 111 -9.21 -15.03 -15.73
CA GLN A 111 -8.54 -14.80 -14.45
C GLN A 111 -7.29 -13.93 -14.60
N LEU A 112 -6.47 -14.16 -15.63
CA LEU A 112 -5.29 -13.35 -15.93
C LEU A 112 -5.68 -11.91 -16.31
N PHE A 113 -6.77 -11.72 -17.05
CA PHE A 113 -7.30 -10.41 -17.41
C PHE A 113 -7.83 -9.66 -16.19
N ALA A 114 -8.58 -10.34 -15.32
CA ALA A 114 -9.16 -9.74 -14.11
C ALA A 114 -8.12 -9.38 -13.03
N GLN A 115 -6.97 -10.06 -13.00
CA GLN A 115 -5.92 -9.85 -11.99
C GLN A 115 -4.67 -9.16 -12.55
N HIS A 116 -4.61 -8.95 -13.88
CA HIS A 116 -3.45 -8.48 -14.65
C HIS A 116 -2.17 -9.31 -14.52
N THR A 117 -2.19 -10.33 -13.67
CA THR A 117 -1.07 -11.15 -13.26
C THR A 117 -1.52 -12.58 -13.03
N MET A 118 -0.70 -13.51 -13.47
CA MET A 118 -0.82 -14.92 -13.11
C MET A 118 0.56 -15.42 -12.68
N ASP A 119 0.57 -16.18 -11.60
CA ASP A 119 1.73 -16.92 -11.09
C ASP A 119 1.30 -18.35 -10.75
N LEU A 120 2.25 -19.17 -10.32
CA LEU A 120 1.98 -20.57 -9.99
C LEU A 120 0.96 -20.72 -8.84
N GLU A 121 1.00 -19.84 -7.84
CA GLU A 121 0.09 -19.89 -6.68
C GLU A 121 -1.35 -19.61 -7.09
N ARG A 122 -1.56 -18.58 -7.91
CA ARG A 122 -2.87 -18.24 -8.47
C ARG A 122 -3.40 -19.33 -9.40
N LEU A 123 -2.52 -19.94 -10.21
CA LEU A 123 -2.90 -21.09 -11.04
C LEU A 123 -3.37 -22.27 -10.18
N VAL A 124 -2.63 -22.61 -9.12
CA VAL A 124 -3.02 -23.67 -8.19
C VAL A 124 -4.37 -23.33 -7.54
N TRP A 125 -4.58 -22.09 -7.11
CA TRP A 125 -5.89 -21.68 -6.59
C TRP A 125 -7.01 -21.85 -7.62
N LEU A 126 -6.77 -21.45 -8.87
CA LEU A 126 -7.73 -21.58 -9.97
C LEU A 126 -8.11 -23.04 -10.26
N VAL A 127 -7.13 -23.94 -10.29
CA VAL A 127 -7.31 -25.36 -10.65
C VAL A 127 -7.94 -26.18 -9.50
N PHE A 128 -7.58 -25.84 -8.26
CA PHE A 128 -7.97 -26.61 -7.06
C PHE A 128 -9.09 -25.95 -6.24
N GLY A 129 -9.47 -24.70 -6.54
CA GLY A 129 -10.55 -23.98 -5.89
C GLY A 129 -10.28 -23.60 -4.43
N LYS A 130 -9.05 -23.76 -3.93
CA LYS A 130 -8.63 -23.43 -2.56
C LYS A 130 -7.37 -22.58 -2.59
N ARG A 131 -7.34 -21.53 -1.77
CA ARG A 131 -6.10 -20.81 -1.47
C ARG A 131 -5.23 -21.66 -0.56
N TRP A 132 -3.96 -21.78 -0.89
CA TRP A 132 -3.00 -22.52 -0.07
C TRP A 132 -2.31 -21.53 0.84
N GLN A 133 -2.18 -21.87 2.12
CA GLN A 133 -1.51 -21.02 3.11
C GLN A 133 0.00 -21.24 3.15
N VAL A 134 0.58 -21.88 2.13
CA VAL A 134 1.99 -22.25 2.08
C VAL A 134 2.59 -21.69 0.81
N GLN A 135 3.72 -20.99 0.96
CA GLN A 135 4.47 -20.42 -0.15
C GLN A 135 4.98 -21.55 -1.07
N LEU A 136 4.61 -21.48 -2.34
CA LEU A 136 5.07 -22.43 -3.34
C LEU A 136 6.54 -22.16 -3.70
N PRO A 137 7.34 -23.20 -4.00
CA PRO A 137 8.67 -23.03 -4.56
C PRO A 137 8.65 -22.19 -5.84
N GLU A 138 9.67 -21.35 -6.03
CA GLU A 138 9.84 -20.61 -7.28
C GLU A 138 10.10 -21.55 -8.45
N ASP A 139 9.30 -21.39 -9.51
CA ASP A 139 9.43 -22.10 -10.78
C ASP A 139 10.19 -21.26 -11.81
N ASP A 140 10.55 -21.85 -12.96
CA ASP A 140 11.31 -21.18 -14.02
C ASP A 140 10.55 -19.99 -14.62
N LEU A 141 9.22 -20.10 -14.72
CA LEU A 141 8.32 -18.99 -15.03
C LEU A 141 7.74 -18.47 -13.71
N GLN A 142 8.00 -17.21 -13.39
CA GLN A 142 7.57 -16.62 -12.13
C GLN A 142 6.22 -15.91 -12.27
N THR A 143 6.03 -15.11 -13.33
CA THR A 143 4.81 -14.33 -13.52
C THR A 143 4.51 -14.08 -14.99
N ILE A 144 3.22 -14.04 -15.34
CA ILE A 144 2.72 -13.54 -16.62
C ILE A 144 1.90 -12.28 -16.34
N TYR A 145 2.22 -11.19 -17.01
CA TYR A 145 1.46 -9.94 -17.02
C TYR A 145 0.56 -9.86 -18.26
N LEU A 146 -0.64 -9.28 -18.11
CA LEU A 146 -1.58 -9.03 -19.18
C LEU A 146 -2.28 -7.68 -19.02
N TYR A 147 -2.21 -6.86 -20.06
CA TYR A 147 -2.91 -5.58 -20.13
C TYR A 147 -3.58 -5.38 -21.49
N LYS A 148 -4.77 -4.80 -21.48
CA LYS A 148 -5.52 -4.46 -22.69
C LYS A 148 -5.37 -2.98 -23.02
N PHE A 149 -5.15 -2.70 -24.30
CA PHE A 149 -5.03 -1.38 -24.89
C PHE A 149 -5.97 -1.29 -26.09
N GLU A 150 -7.17 -0.77 -25.87
CA GLU A 150 -8.24 -0.76 -26.88
C GLU A 150 -8.54 -2.18 -27.43
N ASN A 151 -8.08 -2.52 -28.63
CA ASN A 151 -8.27 -3.84 -29.27
C ASN A 151 -7.04 -4.75 -29.16
N ASP A 152 -5.92 -4.22 -28.65
CA ASP A 152 -4.66 -4.92 -28.52
C ASP A 152 -4.39 -5.34 -27.07
N TYR A 153 -3.48 -6.30 -26.91
CA TYR A 153 -3.07 -6.85 -25.63
C TYR A 153 -1.54 -6.85 -25.53
N PHE A 154 -1.05 -6.43 -24.37
CA PHE A 154 0.33 -6.56 -23.93
C PHE A 154 0.44 -7.79 -23.03
N VAL A 155 1.21 -8.79 -23.47
CA VAL A 155 1.55 -9.97 -22.66
C VAL A 155 3.04 -9.95 -22.38
N HIS A 156 3.43 -10.18 -21.12
CA HIS A 156 4.85 -10.24 -20.75
C HIS A 156 5.12 -11.31 -19.72
N MET A 157 6.27 -11.96 -19.82
CA MET A 157 6.66 -13.03 -18.91
C MET A 157 7.91 -12.64 -18.13
N ILE A 158 7.90 -12.94 -16.84
CA ILE A 158 9.08 -12.89 -15.97
C ILE A 158 9.56 -14.31 -15.75
N TYR A 159 10.79 -14.58 -16.18
CA TYR A 159 11.47 -15.84 -15.95
C TYR A 159 12.54 -15.69 -14.88
N LYS A 160 12.83 -16.81 -14.21
CA LYS A 160 13.89 -16.92 -13.22
C LYS A 160 15.28 -16.75 -13.83
N GLU A 161 15.51 -17.33 -15.01
CA GLU A 161 16.75 -17.13 -15.77
C GLU A 161 16.84 -15.67 -16.25
N GLU A 162 17.97 -15.01 -15.97
CA GLU A 162 18.19 -13.59 -16.32
C GLU A 162 17.05 -12.68 -15.83
N HIS A 163 16.56 -12.92 -14.61
CA HIS A 163 15.43 -12.23 -14.00
C HIS A 163 15.43 -10.69 -14.15
N LEU A 164 16.61 -10.07 -13.99
CA LEU A 164 16.76 -8.61 -14.13
C LEU A 164 16.43 -8.10 -15.54
N PHE A 165 16.77 -8.88 -16.57
CA PHE A 165 16.45 -8.55 -17.97
C PHE A 165 14.94 -8.52 -18.20
N TRP A 166 14.20 -9.49 -17.68
CA TRP A 166 12.75 -9.56 -17.91
C TRP A 166 12.01 -8.40 -17.25
N HIS A 167 12.45 -7.95 -16.08
CA HIS A 167 11.94 -6.74 -15.44
C HIS A 167 12.33 -5.46 -16.17
N TRP A 168 13.58 -5.39 -16.65
CA TRP A 168 14.04 -4.28 -17.49
C TRP A 168 13.20 -4.18 -18.78
N LEU A 169 12.98 -5.30 -19.48
CA LEU A 169 12.19 -5.35 -20.70
C LEU A 169 10.72 -4.99 -20.46
N PHE A 170 10.15 -5.44 -19.33
CA PHE A 170 8.81 -5.03 -18.92
C PHE A 170 8.71 -3.51 -18.82
N MET A 171 9.65 -2.88 -18.08
CA MET A 171 9.69 -1.42 -17.96
C MET A 171 9.83 -0.73 -19.32
N LYS A 172 10.69 -1.24 -20.21
CA LYS A 172 10.87 -0.69 -21.55
C LYS A 172 9.58 -0.72 -22.35
N LYS A 173 8.85 -1.83 -22.35
CA LYS A 173 7.58 -1.94 -23.06
C LYS A 173 6.53 -0.99 -22.49
N VAL A 174 6.39 -0.91 -21.17
CA VAL A 174 5.44 0.02 -20.52
C VAL A 174 5.81 1.48 -20.82
N TYR A 175 7.08 1.87 -20.70
CA TYR A 175 7.56 3.19 -21.11
C TYR A 175 7.19 3.48 -22.57
N SER A 176 7.45 2.53 -23.47
CA SER A 176 7.18 2.74 -24.89
C SER A 176 5.68 2.86 -25.20
N LEU A 177 4.83 2.13 -24.48
CA LEU A 177 3.38 2.32 -24.55
C LEU A 177 3.00 3.73 -24.13
N LEU A 178 3.51 4.24 -23.00
CA LEU A 178 3.22 5.59 -22.51
C LEU A 178 3.65 6.68 -23.51
N ILE A 179 4.77 6.49 -24.21
CA ILE A 179 5.27 7.46 -25.18
C ILE A 179 4.50 7.45 -26.50
N HIS A 180 4.10 6.27 -26.99
CA HIS A 180 3.60 6.09 -28.35
C HIS A 180 2.08 5.88 -28.48
N LYS A 181 1.39 5.49 -27.41
CA LYS A 181 -0.06 5.24 -27.45
C LYS A 181 -0.82 6.34 -26.71
N PRO A 182 -2.00 6.76 -27.23
CA PRO A 182 -2.88 7.68 -26.51
C PRO A 182 -3.28 7.11 -25.14
N LEU A 183 -3.27 7.96 -24.11
CA LEU A 183 -3.63 7.54 -22.76
C LEU A 183 -5.07 7.07 -22.65
N GLU A 184 -5.98 7.54 -23.51
CA GLU A 184 -7.36 7.08 -23.57
C GLU A 184 -7.49 5.56 -23.82
N GLN A 185 -6.47 4.93 -24.39
CA GLN A 185 -6.43 3.49 -24.64
C GLN A 185 -6.04 2.68 -23.39
N PHE A 186 -5.59 3.34 -22.31
CA PHE A 186 -5.14 2.68 -21.08
C PHE A 186 -6.32 2.45 -20.14
N THR A 187 -6.70 1.18 -19.94
CA THR A 187 -7.80 0.81 -19.03
C THR A 187 -7.37 0.67 -17.57
N PHE A 188 -6.14 0.17 -17.33
CA PHE A 188 -5.64 -0.25 -16.01
C PHE A 188 -4.31 0.43 -15.67
N ILE A 189 -4.32 1.77 -15.70
CA ILE A 189 -3.08 2.55 -15.58
C ILE A 189 -2.47 2.47 -14.19
N TYR A 190 -3.28 2.32 -13.15
CA TYR A 190 -2.79 2.20 -11.79
C TYR A 190 -2.00 0.88 -11.62
N GLU A 191 -2.58 -0.23 -12.08
CA GLU A 191 -1.99 -1.56 -11.95
C GLU A 191 -0.72 -1.70 -12.78
N ILE A 192 -0.69 -1.20 -14.01
CA ILE A 192 0.52 -1.27 -14.84
C ILE A 192 1.65 -0.41 -14.27
N MET A 193 1.33 0.75 -13.69
CA MET A 193 2.32 1.60 -13.05
C MET A 193 2.85 0.99 -11.73
N GLY A 194 1.99 0.33 -10.96
CA GLY A 194 2.42 -0.44 -9.79
C GLY A 194 3.41 -1.56 -10.13
N HIS A 195 3.16 -2.33 -11.19
CA HIS A 195 4.11 -3.34 -11.66
C HIS A 195 5.37 -2.73 -12.29
N PHE A 196 5.26 -1.54 -12.88
CA PHE A 196 6.41 -0.79 -13.38
C PHE A 196 7.33 -0.35 -12.23
N GLU A 197 6.77 0.18 -11.14
CA GLU A 197 7.51 0.52 -9.92
C GLU A 197 8.21 -0.70 -9.32
N GLN A 198 7.49 -1.82 -9.18
CA GLN A 198 8.05 -3.06 -8.67
C GLN A 198 9.22 -3.55 -9.55
N SER A 199 9.03 -3.55 -10.87
CA SER A 199 10.09 -3.95 -11.82
C SER A 199 11.29 -3.00 -11.76
N SER A 200 11.05 -1.70 -11.61
CA SER A 200 12.09 -0.69 -11.44
C SER A 200 12.91 -0.92 -10.17
N ALA A 201 12.24 -1.18 -9.05
CA ALA A 201 12.90 -1.49 -7.79
C ALA A 201 13.80 -2.73 -7.92
N ILE A 202 13.32 -3.78 -8.60
CA ILE A 202 14.07 -5.03 -8.86
C ILE A 202 15.29 -4.77 -9.76
N THR A 203 15.08 -4.15 -10.91
CA THR A 203 16.15 -3.88 -11.89
C THR A 203 17.25 -3.00 -11.31
N TYR A 204 16.88 -2.00 -10.51
CA TYR A 204 17.82 -1.03 -9.94
C TYR A 204 18.16 -1.29 -8.46
N THR A 205 17.95 -2.51 -7.97
CA THR A 205 18.31 -2.93 -6.59
C THR A 205 19.75 -2.57 -6.19
N HIS A 206 20.66 -2.52 -7.17
CA HIS A 206 22.08 -2.22 -6.99
C HIS A 206 22.42 -0.72 -7.02
N VAL A 207 21.46 0.16 -7.30
CA VAL A 207 21.69 1.60 -7.50
C VAL A 207 21.45 2.36 -6.20
N ASN A 208 22.51 2.97 -5.67
CA ASN A 208 22.39 3.97 -4.61
C ASN A 208 21.53 5.14 -5.12
N ASN A 209 20.51 5.56 -4.35
CA ASN A 209 19.53 6.61 -4.70
C ASN A 209 18.42 6.20 -5.70
N PHE A 210 18.00 4.93 -5.71
CA PHE A 210 16.82 4.46 -6.46
C PHE A 210 15.63 5.43 -6.38
N VAL A 211 15.24 5.81 -5.16
CA VAL A 211 14.09 6.69 -4.89
C VAL A 211 14.17 8.03 -5.62
N HIS A 212 15.35 8.65 -5.63
CA HIS A 212 15.55 9.93 -6.33
C HIS A 212 15.44 9.75 -7.85
N ASN A 213 16.12 8.73 -8.41
CA ASN A 213 16.14 8.49 -9.85
C ASN A 213 14.77 8.08 -10.38
N TYR A 214 14.05 7.24 -9.64
CA TYR A 214 12.72 6.79 -10.00
C TYR A 214 11.73 7.96 -10.07
N ARG A 215 11.64 8.79 -9.02
CA ARG A 215 10.79 9.99 -9.01
C ARG A 215 11.11 10.94 -10.17
N LYS A 216 12.40 11.23 -10.38
CA LYS A 216 12.86 12.11 -11.46
C LYS A 216 12.46 11.60 -12.85
N ASN A 217 12.58 10.29 -13.09
CA ASN A 217 12.20 9.69 -14.37
C ASN A 217 10.68 9.63 -14.53
N LEU A 218 9.95 9.31 -13.45
CA LEU A 218 8.50 9.36 -13.41
C LEU A 218 7.98 10.75 -13.78
N ASP A 219 8.52 11.82 -13.18
CA ASP A 219 8.11 13.20 -13.46
C ASP A 219 8.34 13.58 -14.91
N LYS A 220 9.50 13.22 -15.47
CA LYS A 220 9.80 13.46 -16.89
C LYS A 220 8.81 12.72 -17.79
N CYS A 221 8.55 11.45 -17.52
CA CYS A 221 7.63 10.63 -18.30
C CYS A 221 6.22 11.21 -18.25
N ILE A 222 5.68 11.43 -17.04
CA ILE A 222 4.33 11.96 -16.86
C ILE A 222 4.21 13.36 -17.46
N THR A 223 5.19 14.25 -17.28
CA THR A 223 5.18 15.58 -17.90
C THR A 223 5.15 15.52 -19.43
N TYR A 224 5.89 14.59 -20.03
CA TYR A 224 5.86 14.40 -21.48
C TYR A 224 4.49 13.88 -21.93
N VAL A 225 4.01 12.81 -21.30
CA VAL A 225 2.72 12.19 -21.61
C VAL A 225 1.58 13.19 -21.43
N ASP A 226 1.59 14.00 -20.38
CA ASP A 226 0.59 15.03 -20.10
C ASP A 226 0.50 16.08 -21.21
N LYS A 227 1.62 16.47 -21.81
CA LYS A 227 1.66 17.44 -22.90
C LYS A 227 1.14 16.88 -24.21
N CYS A 228 1.31 15.57 -24.43
CA CYS A 228 0.94 14.90 -25.66
C CYS A 228 -0.49 14.35 -25.67
N ASN A 229 -1.18 14.32 -24.53
CA ASN A 229 -2.51 13.74 -24.40
C ASN A 229 -3.57 14.76 -23.93
N SER A 230 -4.77 14.65 -24.51
CA SER A 230 -5.96 15.35 -24.05
C SER A 230 -6.34 14.99 -22.61
N SER A 231 -7.20 15.80 -21.99
CA SER A 231 -7.77 15.47 -20.70
C SER A 231 -8.61 14.19 -20.81
N CYS A 232 -8.19 13.14 -20.10
CA CYS A 232 -8.87 11.85 -20.04
C CYS A 232 -8.74 11.22 -18.64
N LEU A 233 -9.56 10.20 -18.35
CA LEU A 233 -9.55 9.52 -17.05
C LEU A 233 -8.18 8.91 -16.73
N ALA A 234 -7.54 8.25 -17.69
CA ALA A 234 -6.22 7.65 -17.52
C ALA A 234 -5.16 8.70 -17.15
N LYS A 235 -5.20 9.89 -17.77
CA LYS A 235 -4.33 11.02 -17.42
C LYS A 235 -4.53 11.46 -15.97
N LYS A 236 -5.79 11.58 -15.52
CA LYS A 236 -6.11 11.90 -14.13
C LYS A 236 -5.54 10.85 -13.17
N GLN A 237 -5.75 9.57 -13.47
CA GLN A 237 -5.25 8.46 -12.66
C GLN A 237 -3.72 8.41 -12.62
N LEU A 238 -3.03 8.68 -13.74
CA LEU A 238 -1.56 8.75 -13.79
C LEU A 238 -1.00 9.87 -12.90
N ARG A 239 -1.68 11.02 -12.87
CA ARG A 239 -1.33 12.14 -11.98
C ARG A 239 -1.57 11.85 -10.51
N LEU A 240 -2.66 11.16 -10.18
CA LEU A 240 -2.89 10.68 -8.81
C LEU A 240 -1.81 9.68 -8.38
N TYR A 241 -1.47 8.74 -9.26
CA TYR A 241 -0.37 7.81 -9.03
C TYR A 241 0.94 8.57 -8.75
N GLN A 242 1.28 9.60 -9.54
CA GLN A 242 2.43 10.46 -9.30
C GLN A 242 2.42 11.05 -7.88
N ILE A 243 1.32 11.69 -7.47
CA ILE A 243 1.19 12.32 -6.15
C ILE A 243 1.42 11.28 -5.04
N VAL A 244 0.76 10.13 -5.13
CA VAL A 244 0.84 9.08 -4.10
C VAL A 244 2.25 8.49 -4.03
N THR A 245 2.88 8.22 -5.16
CA THR A 245 4.26 7.71 -5.22
C THR A 245 5.24 8.71 -4.62
N HIS A 246 5.11 10.01 -4.95
CA HIS A 246 5.95 11.04 -4.34
C HIS A 246 5.75 11.12 -2.84
N TYR A 247 4.53 11.04 -2.35
CA TYR A 247 4.24 11.03 -0.91
C TYR A 247 4.87 9.84 -0.19
N ARG A 248 4.62 8.63 -0.69
CA ARG A 248 5.18 7.39 -0.10
C ARG A 248 6.71 7.40 -0.05
N LEU A 249 7.36 7.99 -1.05
CA LEU A 249 8.80 7.99 -1.20
C LEU A 249 9.48 9.25 -0.63
N SER A 250 8.75 10.14 0.04
CA SER A 250 9.30 11.39 0.58
C SER A 250 9.80 11.25 2.01
N GLU A 251 11.01 11.74 2.26
CA GLU A 251 11.65 11.80 3.58
C GLU A 251 11.52 13.21 4.19
N GLY A 252 10.30 13.74 4.32
CA GLY A 252 10.06 15.01 5.04
C GLY A 252 10.09 16.30 4.19
N GLN A 253 10.24 16.21 2.86
CA GLN A 253 10.16 17.37 1.95
C GLN A 253 8.87 17.33 1.12
N TYR A 254 7.83 18.02 1.59
CA TYR A 254 6.48 17.87 1.03
C TYR A 254 6.02 19.00 0.10
N GLN A 255 6.80 20.08 -0.06
CA GLN A 255 6.42 21.20 -0.91
C GLN A 255 6.09 20.77 -2.34
N HIS A 256 6.92 19.91 -2.94
CA HIS A 256 6.68 19.40 -4.29
C HIS A 256 5.34 18.65 -4.40
N ILE A 257 4.95 17.92 -3.36
CA ILE A 257 3.68 17.19 -3.32
C ILE A 257 2.51 18.15 -3.26
N LYS A 258 2.61 19.19 -2.41
CA LYS A 258 1.59 20.25 -2.34
C LYS A 258 1.45 20.97 -3.68
N ASP A 259 2.55 21.22 -4.38
CA ASP A 259 2.54 21.84 -5.71
C ASP A 259 1.85 20.91 -6.74
N LEU A 260 2.16 19.61 -6.71
CA LEU A 260 1.50 18.61 -7.56
C LEU A 260 -0.01 18.52 -7.29
N ILE A 261 -0.42 18.48 -6.02
CA ILE A 261 -1.84 18.46 -5.61
C ILE A 261 -2.53 19.74 -6.07
N THR A 262 -1.94 20.92 -5.82
CA THR A 262 -2.52 22.21 -6.21
C THR A 262 -2.72 22.29 -7.72
N SER A 263 -1.72 21.89 -8.51
CA SER A 263 -1.83 21.81 -9.98
C SER A 263 -2.92 20.82 -10.39
N PHE A 264 -2.98 19.65 -9.75
CA PHE A 264 -3.96 18.62 -10.05
C PHE A 264 -5.39 19.09 -9.77
N GLU A 265 -5.66 19.69 -8.61
CA GLU A 265 -6.97 20.24 -8.29
C GLU A 265 -7.37 21.35 -9.28
N ALA A 266 -6.45 22.25 -9.63
CA ALA A 266 -6.70 23.32 -10.59
C ALA A 266 -7.10 22.78 -11.98
N ASP A 267 -6.41 21.75 -12.47
CA ASP A 267 -6.64 21.18 -13.79
C ASP A 267 -7.97 20.41 -13.89
N TRP A 268 -8.40 19.76 -12.80
CA TRP A 268 -9.55 18.85 -12.85
C TRP A 268 -10.83 19.39 -12.22
N ARG A 269 -10.78 20.42 -11.37
CA ARG A 269 -11.94 20.93 -10.59
C ARG A 269 -13.20 21.22 -11.42
N TYR A 270 -13.04 21.75 -12.63
CA TYR A 270 -14.15 22.12 -13.52
C TYR A 270 -14.21 21.28 -14.80
N SER A 271 -13.48 20.16 -14.83
CA SER A 271 -13.44 19.27 -15.99
C SER A 271 -14.59 18.26 -15.97
N MET A 272 -14.84 17.61 -17.11
CA MET A 272 -15.75 16.45 -17.17
C MET A 272 -15.26 15.25 -16.33
N TYR A 273 -14.00 15.29 -15.89
CA TYR A 273 -13.37 14.30 -15.01
C TYR A 273 -13.09 14.88 -13.62
N ALA A 274 -13.97 15.76 -13.13
CA ALA A 274 -13.86 16.34 -11.80
C ALA A 274 -13.55 15.30 -10.71
N LEU A 275 -12.93 15.79 -9.63
CA LEU A 275 -12.54 14.95 -8.51
C LEU A 275 -13.76 14.27 -7.90
N THR A 276 -13.71 12.94 -7.89
CA THR A 276 -14.66 12.11 -7.16
C THR A 276 -14.42 12.24 -5.66
N GLU A 277 -15.42 11.91 -4.83
CA GLU A 277 -15.24 11.95 -3.37
C GLU A 277 -14.11 11.04 -2.89
N LYS A 278 -13.94 9.85 -3.50
CA LYS A 278 -12.79 8.97 -3.24
C LYS A 278 -11.45 9.71 -3.39
N GLU A 279 -11.29 10.45 -4.50
CA GLU A 279 -10.03 11.15 -4.81
C GLU A 279 -9.80 12.35 -3.88
N LYS A 280 -10.86 13.04 -3.48
CA LYS A 280 -10.77 14.11 -2.47
C LYS A 280 -10.38 13.55 -1.09
N VAL A 281 -10.97 12.43 -0.69
CA VAL A 281 -10.63 11.73 0.57
C VAL A 281 -9.17 11.25 0.56
N LEU A 282 -8.71 10.70 -0.56
CA LEU A 282 -7.30 10.33 -0.76
C LEU A 282 -6.36 11.54 -0.59
N ILE A 283 -6.65 12.66 -1.25
CA ILE A 283 -5.85 13.88 -1.17
C ILE A 283 -5.87 14.47 0.23
N ALA A 284 -7.05 14.56 0.87
CA ALA A 284 -7.20 15.04 2.23
C ALA A 284 -6.41 14.20 3.24
N TYR A 285 -6.38 12.87 3.07
CA TYR A 285 -5.55 11.99 3.90
C TYR A 285 -4.06 12.32 3.76
N ILE A 286 -3.56 12.51 2.54
CA ILE A 286 -2.16 12.89 2.30
C ILE A 286 -1.85 14.26 2.93
N LEU A 287 -2.72 15.25 2.73
CA LEU A 287 -2.53 16.61 3.23
C LEU A 287 -2.60 16.68 4.76
N LEU A 288 -3.46 15.90 5.40
CA LEU A 288 -3.51 15.75 6.86
C LEU A 288 -2.15 15.35 7.43
N HIS A 289 -1.52 14.33 6.86
CA HIS A 289 -0.23 13.82 7.35
C HIS A 289 0.90 14.79 7.11
N ILE A 290 0.93 15.43 5.94
CA ILE A 290 1.88 16.49 5.63
C ILE A 290 1.75 17.64 6.65
N ALA A 291 0.52 18.12 6.89
CA ALA A 291 0.24 19.18 7.85
C ALA A 291 0.66 18.78 9.27
N HIS A 292 0.40 17.54 9.68
CA HIS A 292 0.80 17.03 10.99
C HIS A 292 2.32 17.00 11.17
N GLN A 293 3.07 16.59 10.14
CA GLN A 293 4.53 16.58 10.17
C GLN A 293 5.13 17.99 10.19
N GLU A 294 4.52 18.94 9.46
CA GLU A 294 4.92 20.34 9.42
C GLU A 294 4.40 21.16 10.64
N ARG A 295 3.60 20.54 11.51
CA ARG A 295 2.96 21.17 12.68
C ARG A 295 2.01 22.31 12.31
N ASP A 296 1.35 22.20 11.16
CA ASP A 296 0.31 23.11 10.70
C ASP A 296 -1.06 22.62 11.24
N TYR A 297 -1.34 22.99 12.49
CA TYR A 297 -2.47 22.46 13.24
C TYR A 297 -3.84 22.84 12.66
N ASP A 298 -3.97 24.02 12.05
CA ASP A 298 -5.22 24.46 11.41
C ASP A 298 -5.58 23.53 10.24
N ASN A 299 -4.60 23.22 9.39
CA ASN A 299 -4.81 22.31 8.27
C ASN A 299 -5.00 20.85 8.72
N VAL A 300 -4.37 20.43 9.82
CA VAL A 300 -4.62 19.10 10.41
C VAL A 300 -6.09 18.95 10.79
N LEU A 301 -6.67 19.96 11.46
CA LEU A 301 -8.08 19.95 11.82
C LEU A 301 -8.98 19.98 10.59
N HIS A 302 -8.70 20.89 9.65
CA HIS A 302 -9.49 21.03 8.43
C HIS A 302 -9.63 19.71 7.66
N TYR A 303 -8.50 19.04 7.39
CA TYR A 303 -8.53 17.76 6.68
C TYR A 303 -9.02 16.61 7.55
N GLY A 304 -8.68 16.61 8.84
CA GLY A 304 -9.08 15.53 9.75
C GLY A 304 -10.60 15.51 10.01
N GLU A 305 -11.21 16.66 10.22
CA GLU A 305 -12.67 16.81 10.35
C GLU A 305 -13.37 16.43 9.03
N TYR A 306 -12.85 16.87 7.88
CA TYR A 306 -13.37 16.46 6.57
C TYR A 306 -13.36 14.93 6.38
N LEU A 307 -12.33 14.24 6.85
CA LEU A 307 -12.19 12.78 6.73
C LEU A 307 -13.12 12.00 7.67
N LEU A 308 -13.51 12.60 8.80
CA LEU A 308 -14.43 12.00 9.77
C LEU A 308 -15.90 12.23 9.42
N GLU A 309 -16.23 13.37 8.83
CA GLU A 309 -17.59 13.72 8.43
C GLU A 309 -18.20 12.62 7.54
N ASP A 310 -19.41 12.17 7.88
CA ASP A 310 -20.12 11.05 7.24
C ASP A 310 -19.31 9.75 7.12
N GLU A 311 -18.29 9.55 7.96
CA GLU A 311 -17.33 8.44 7.88
C GLU A 311 -16.60 8.35 6.52
N ARG A 312 -16.37 9.47 5.84
CA ARG A 312 -15.79 9.52 4.48
C ARG A 312 -14.56 8.64 4.30
N LEU A 313 -13.57 8.71 5.20
CA LEU A 313 -12.38 7.86 5.08
C LEU A 313 -12.70 6.36 5.17
N ASN A 314 -13.62 5.96 6.05
CA ASN A 314 -14.04 4.57 6.20
C ASN A 314 -14.80 4.08 4.94
N ASN A 315 -15.68 4.93 4.39
CA ASN A 315 -16.50 4.60 3.21
C ASN A 315 -15.64 4.31 1.96
N TYR A 316 -14.52 5.02 1.79
CA TYR A 316 -13.65 4.87 0.62
C TYR A 316 -12.35 4.09 0.89
N ALA A 317 -12.10 3.64 2.12
CA ALA A 317 -10.85 2.97 2.48
C ALA A 317 -10.58 1.72 1.65
N ILE A 318 -11.59 0.89 1.35
CA ILE A 318 -11.39 -0.34 0.57
C ILE A 318 -10.96 0.00 -0.86
N GLU A 319 -11.60 0.96 -1.51
CA GLU A 319 -11.23 1.39 -2.87
C GLU A 319 -9.81 1.98 -2.89
N ILE A 320 -9.49 2.84 -1.90
CA ILE A 320 -8.15 3.41 -1.75
C ILE A 320 -7.11 2.31 -1.49
N LEU A 321 -7.43 1.26 -0.73
CA LEU A 321 -6.52 0.15 -0.46
C LEU A 321 -6.33 -0.79 -1.66
N LEU A 322 -7.35 -0.94 -2.51
CA LEU A 322 -7.26 -1.75 -3.73
C LEU A 322 -6.40 -1.07 -4.79
N GLU A 323 -6.57 0.25 -4.92
CA GLU A 323 -5.68 1.08 -5.72
C GLU A 323 -4.38 1.27 -4.90
N TYR A 324 -4.30 2.27 -4.04
CA TYR A 324 -3.11 2.73 -3.30
C TYR A 324 -2.74 1.91 -2.05
N LYS A 325 -2.57 0.59 -2.20
CA LYS A 325 -2.37 -0.40 -1.12
C LYS A 325 -1.47 0.02 0.03
N ASP A 326 -0.31 0.62 -0.25
CA ASP A 326 0.67 0.94 0.79
C ASP A 326 0.44 2.31 1.46
N LEU A 327 -0.62 3.04 1.08
CA LEU A 327 -0.91 4.36 1.63
C LEU A 327 -1.61 4.29 2.99
N LEU A 328 -2.57 3.37 3.16
CA LEU A 328 -3.37 3.23 4.37
C LEU A 328 -2.91 2.00 5.17
N PRO A 329 -2.25 2.16 6.34
CA PRO A 329 -1.94 1.04 7.22
C PRO A 329 -3.23 0.33 7.64
N ASN A 330 -3.42 -0.94 7.25
CA ASN A 330 -4.71 -1.62 7.39
C ASN A 330 -4.65 -2.89 8.27
N ARG A 331 -4.11 -2.75 9.49
CA ARG A 331 -4.36 -3.74 10.54
C ARG A 331 -5.78 -3.57 11.05
N LYS A 332 -6.47 -4.67 11.40
CA LYS A 332 -7.82 -4.61 11.99
C LYS A 332 -7.81 -3.66 13.21
N PRO A 333 -8.76 -2.71 13.29
CA PRO A 333 -8.83 -1.78 14.41
C PRO A 333 -9.09 -2.53 15.72
N THR A 334 -8.65 -1.94 16.83
CA THR A 334 -8.73 -2.53 18.18
C THR A 334 -9.54 -1.67 19.14
N PRO A 335 -10.87 -1.49 18.91
CA PRO A 335 -11.75 -0.78 19.83
C PRO A 335 -11.68 -1.17 21.32
N PRO A 336 -11.46 -2.44 21.71
CA PRO A 336 -11.37 -2.81 23.13
C PRO A 336 -10.02 -2.48 23.77
N ALA A 337 -8.98 -2.21 22.98
CA ALA A 337 -7.63 -2.00 23.47
C ALA A 337 -7.39 -0.53 23.83
N ILE A 338 -6.69 -0.31 24.93
CA ILE A 338 -6.17 0.99 25.36
C ILE A 338 -4.74 1.17 24.84
N ILE A 339 -3.93 0.12 24.91
CA ILE A 339 -2.58 0.12 24.34
C ILE A 339 -2.66 -0.34 22.89
N LYS A 340 -2.54 0.62 21.97
CA LYS A 340 -2.69 0.42 20.54
C LYS A 340 -1.41 0.75 19.80
N ASN A 341 -1.23 0.12 18.64
CA ASN A 341 -0.22 0.54 17.68
C ASN A 341 -0.90 1.38 16.59
N TYR A 342 -0.99 2.68 16.85
CA TYR A 342 -1.69 3.63 15.98
C TYR A 342 -1.11 3.66 14.56
N HIS A 343 0.19 3.44 14.39
CA HIS A 343 0.85 3.46 13.08
C HIS A 343 0.39 2.34 12.13
N LEU A 344 -0.25 1.29 12.65
CA LEU A 344 -0.69 0.15 11.86
C LEU A 344 -2.17 0.21 11.45
N ASN A 345 -2.92 1.22 11.90
CA ASN A 345 -4.33 1.39 11.54
C ASN A 345 -4.63 2.85 11.19
N TYR A 346 -5.03 3.10 9.95
CA TYR A 346 -5.27 4.45 9.42
C TYR A 346 -6.36 5.22 10.18
N LEU A 347 -7.43 4.56 10.67
CA LEU A 347 -8.49 5.21 11.44
C LEU A 347 -8.04 5.57 12.85
N GLU A 348 -7.45 4.64 13.58
CA GLU A 348 -6.94 4.89 14.93
C GLU A 348 -5.85 5.96 14.91
N ASN A 349 -5.01 5.98 13.87
CA ASN A 349 -4.06 7.06 13.66
C ASN A 349 -4.73 8.42 13.43
N LEU A 350 -5.75 8.50 12.56
CA LEU A 350 -6.51 9.74 12.32
C LEU A 350 -7.03 10.32 13.63
N TYR A 351 -7.69 9.51 14.46
CA TYR A 351 -8.19 10.00 15.75
C TYR A 351 -7.08 10.42 16.72
N ALA A 352 -5.96 9.69 16.75
CA ALA A 352 -4.83 10.05 17.60
C ALA A 352 -4.20 11.39 17.21
N VAL A 353 -4.04 11.65 15.90
CA VAL A 353 -3.55 12.92 15.35
C VAL A 353 -4.51 14.07 15.67
N LEU A 354 -5.82 13.86 15.50
CA LEU A 354 -6.83 14.87 15.83
C LEU A 354 -6.84 15.21 17.32
N LEU A 355 -6.79 14.22 18.22
CA LEU A 355 -6.74 14.47 19.66
C LEU A 355 -5.48 15.22 20.10
N ASP A 356 -4.31 14.88 19.54
CA ASP A 356 -3.08 15.64 19.80
C ASP A 356 -3.23 17.10 19.36
N THR A 357 -3.84 17.31 18.20
CA THR A 357 -4.05 18.65 17.63
C THR A 357 -5.03 19.48 18.45
N TYR A 358 -6.17 18.89 18.86
CA TYR A 358 -7.12 19.55 19.76
C TYR A 358 -6.46 19.99 21.07
N VAL A 359 -5.63 19.13 21.68
CA VAL A 359 -4.90 19.46 22.91
C VAL A 359 -3.91 20.61 22.71
N ARG A 360 -3.18 20.63 21.59
CA ARG A 360 -2.19 21.67 21.28
C ARG A 360 -2.81 23.02 20.97
N MET A 361 -4.00 23.02 20.39
CA MET A 361 -4.77 24.23 20.09
C MET A 361 -5.72 24.64 21.22
N GLU A 362 -5.63 23.98 22.39
CA GLU A 362 -6.46 24.26 23.57
C GLU A 362 -7.98 24.08 23.32
N ARG A 363 -8.34 23.28 22.30
CA ARG A 363 -9.72 22.92 21.91
C ARG A 363 -10.22 21.68 22.66
N TYR A 364 -10.24 21.76 23.98
CA TYR A 364 -10.49 20.59 24.85
C TYR A 364 -11.93 20.07 24.80
N GLU A 365 -12.91 20.95 24.62
CA GLU A 365 -14.32 20.56 24.52
C GLU A 365 -14.58 19.74 23.25
N GLU A 366 -13.99 20.14 22.13
CA GLU A 366 -14.04 19.37 20.88
C GLU A 366 -13.31 18.02 21.02
N GLY A 367 -12.18 18.00 21.74
CA GLY A 367 -11.50 16.76 22.10
C GLY A 367 -12.39 15.82 22.95
N LEU A 368 -13.11 16.37 23.93
CA LEU A 368 -14.05 15.58 24.75
C LEU A 368 -15.23 15.06 23.92
N LEU A 369 -15.76 15.88 23.02
CA LEU A 369 -16.83 15.49 22.11
C LEU A 369 -16.39 14.30 21.25
N LEU A 370 -15.19 14.38 20.65
CA LEU A 370 -14.62 13.31 19.85
C LEU A 370 -14.50 11.99 20.65
N LEU A 371 -14.07 12.06 21.92
CA LEU A 371 -13.96 10.89 22.80
C LEU A 371 -15.33 10.25 23.13
N LYS A 372 -16.40 11.05 23.18
CA LYS A 372 -17.77 10.60 23.45
C LYS A 372 -18.44 10.02 22.20
N GLU A 373 -18.24 10.63 21.05
CA GLU A 373 -18.90 10.24 19.80
C GLU A 373 -18.21 9.05 19.12
N HIS A 374 -16.88 8.96 19.21
CA HIS A 374 -16.11 7.97 18.47
C HIS A 374 -15.32 7.03 19.39
N VAL A 375 -15.75 5.77 19.43
CA VAL A 375 -15.09 4.70 20.23
C VAL A 375 -13.61 4.54 19.88
N LEU A 376 -13.23 4.73 18.61
CA LEU A 376 -11.85 4.57 18.16
C LEU A 376 -10.92 5.70 18.63
N ALA A 377 -11.46 6.86 19.00
CA ALA A 377 -10.71 7.99 19.55
C ALA A 377 -10.11 7.69 20.93
N SER A 378 -10.65 6.71 21.64
CA SER A 378 -10.03 6.13 22.82
C SER A 378 -10.16 4.62 22.79
N ASN A 379 -11.14 4.07 23.50
CA ASN A 379 -11.51 2.66 23.47
C ASN A 379 -12.94 2.49 24.03
N LYS A 380 -13.50 1.29 23.87
CA LYS A 380 -14.86 0.95 24.32
C LYS A 380 -15.13 1.26 25.79
N LYS A 381 -14.15 1.10 26.68
CA LYS A 381 -14.35 1.31 28.13
C LYS A 381 -14.29 2.79 28.51
N ILE A 382 -13.29 3.52 28.00
CA ILE A 382 -13.20 4.98 28.22
C ILE A 382 -14.43 5.67 27.63
N ASN A 383 -14.80 5.33 26.39
CA ASN A 383 -15.99 5.87 25.74
C ASN A 383 -17.27 5.55 26.53
N ALA A 384 -17.46 4.30 26.99
CA ALA A 384 -18.64 3.94 27.78
C ALA A 384 -18.74 4.74 29.09
N VAL A 385 -17.65 4.92 29.83
CA VAL A 385 -17.62 5.74 31.05
C VAL A 385 -18.02 7.19 30.73
N LEU A 386 -17.47 7.77 29.66
CA LEU A 386 -17.76 9.15 29.25
C LEU A 386 -19.20 9.37 28.77
N VAL A 387 -19.77 8.42 28.05
CA VAL A 387 -21.13 8.51 27.48
C VAL A 387 -22.19 8.24 28.55
N GLN A 388 -21.96 7.22 29.39
CA GLN A 388 -22.93 6.81 30.41
C GLN A 388 -22.83 7.64 31.68
N GLN A 389 -21.72 8.36 31.89
CA GLN A 389 -21.38 9.04 33.14
C GLN A 389 -21.46 8.10 34.36
N ASP A 390 -21.24 6.80 34.12
CA ASP A 390 -21.19 5.77 35.16
C ASP A 390 -19.74 5.54 35.59
N TYR A 391 -19.37 6.17 36.70
CA TYR A 391 -18.06 6.02 37.35
C TYR A 391 -18.06 4.92 38.42
N SER A 392 -18.88 3.87 38.25
CA SER A 392 -18.87 2.72 39.13
C SER A 392 -17.48 2.10 39.26
N LYS A 393 -17.19 1.58 40.46
CA LYS A 393 -15.89 0.97 40.76
C LYS A 393 -15.59 -0.20 39.82
N GLU A 394 -16.61 -0.93 39.41
CA GLU A 394 -16.51 -2.03 38.45
C GLU A 394 -16.01 -1.56 37.07
N GLN A 395 -16.56 -0.46 36.55
CA GLN A 395 -16.12 0.13 35.27
C GLN A 395 -14.67 0.60 35.36
N LEU A 396 -14.31 1.28 36.45
CA LEU A 396 -12.94 1.78 36.67
C LEU A 396 -11.92 0.64 36.81
N ILE A 397 -12.26 -0.46 37.51
CA ILE A 397 -11.42 -1.67 37.59
C ILE A 397 -11.29 -2.33 36.21
N ALA A 398 -12.36 -2.35 35.42
CA ALA A 398 -12.34 -2.92 34.08
C ALA A 398 -11.33 -2.22 33.17
N LEU A 399 -11.09 -0.91 33.32
CA LEU A 399 -10.07 -0.17 32.56
C LEU A 399 -8.67 -0.77 32.77
N GLU A 400 -8.26 -0.95 34.03
CA GLU A 400 -6.96 -1.52 34.35
C GLU A 400 -6.81 -2.96 33.85
N ALA A 401 -7.86 -3.77 34.02
CA ALA A 401 -7.88 -5.13 33.48
C ALA A 401 -7.79 -5.16 31.95
N SER A 402 -8.24 -4.11 31.25
CA SER A 402 -8.05 -3.97 29.80
C SER A 402 -6.58 -3.78 29.46
N VAL A 403 -5.92 -2.84 30.12
CA VAL A 403 -4.50 -2.54 29.89
C VAL A 403 -3.63 -3.78 30.07
N GLN A 404 -3.88 -4.56 31.13
CA GLN A 404 -3.14 -5.80 31.37
C GLN A 404 -3.35 -6.85 30.26
N LYS A 405 -4.58 -6.97 29.73
CA LYS A 405 -4.88 -7.85 28.60
C LYS A 405 -4.19 -7.37 27.32
N ASP A 406 -4.21 -6.08 27.06
CA ASP A 406 -3.56 -5.49 25.89
C ASP A 406 -2.05 -5.74 25.92
N ILE A 407 -1.41 -5.54 27.08
CA ILE A 407 0.01 -5.87 27.28
C ILE A 407 0.28 -7.34 26.96
N ALA A 408 -0.55 -8.26 27.48
CA ALA A 408 -0.38 -9.69 27.24
C ALA A 408 -0.48 -10.07 25.75
N LEU A 409 -1.33 -9.36 25.00
CA LEU A 409 -1.44 -9.52 23.54
C LEU A 409 -0.25 -8.94 22.78
N HIS A 410 0.37 -7.86 23.25
CA HIS A 410 1.58 -7.30 22.63
C HIS A 410 2.84 -8.11 22.92
N VAL A 411 2.99 -8.63 24.14
CA VAL A 411 4.18 -9.36 24.59
C VAL A 411 4.16 -10.81 24.11
N ASN A 412 3.11 -11.54 24.45
CA ASN A 412 3.05 -12.99 24.24
C ASN A 412 1.96 -13.43 23.26
N ASN A 413 1.19 -12.49 22.70
CA ASN A 413 0.02 -12.76 21.86
C ASN A 413 -0.95 -13.78 22.51
N SER A 414 -1.03 -13.78 23.85
CA SER A 414 -1.77 -14.77 24.63
C SER A 414 -2.28 -14.18 25.94
N LEU A 415 -3.51 -14.53 26.31
CA LEU A 415 -4.13 -14.13 27.58
C LEU A 415 -3.88 -15.13 28.73
N GLN A 416 -3.12 -16.21 28.49
CA GLN A 416 -2.87 -17.25 29.50
C GLN A 416 -1.84 -16.83 30.56
N HIS A 417 -0.94 -15.91 30.21
CA HIS A 417 0.20 -15.50 31.05
C HIS A 417 0.25 -13.99 31.26
N ILE A 418 -0.89 -13.38 31.62
CA ILE A 418 -1.01 -11.92 31.78
C ILE A 418 0.02 -11.38 32.79
N GLY A 419 0.19 -12.01 33.95
CA GLY A 419 1.12 -11.56 34.99
C GLY A 419 2.57 -11.47 34.49
N LEU A 420 3.08 -12.56 33.88
CA LEU A 420 4.42 -12.61 33.31
C LEU A 420 4.59 -11.58 32.18
N SER A 421 3.57 -11.42 31.33
CA SER A 421 3.60 -10.43 30.24
C SER A 421 3.70 -9.00 30.76
N VAL A 422 2.99 -8.70 31.87
CA VAL A 422 3.04 -7.38 32.52
C VAL A 422 4.41 -7.12 33.15
N GLU A 423 5.04 -8.13 33.74
CA GLU A 423 6.39 -8.02 34.29
C GLU A 423 7.42 -7.77 33.18
N GLU A 424 7.37 -8.56 32.11
CA GLU A 424 8.25 -8.39 30.95
C GLU A 424 8.07 -7.01 30.31
N TRP A 425 6.82 -6.59 30.07
CA TRP A 425 6.51 -5.26 29.57
C TRP A 425 7.19 -4.19 30.43
N ARG A 426 6.92 -4.18 31.75
CA ARG A 426 7.46 -3.17 32.67
C ARG A 426 8.97 -3.06 32.67
N GLN A 427 9.68 -4.16 32.43
CA GLN A 427 11.15 -4.18 32.38
C GLN A 427 11.70 -3.60 31.08
N HIS A 428 10.98 -3.76 29.96
CA HIS A 428 11.55 -3.55 28.63
C HIS A 428 10.88 -2.44 27.80
N TYR A 429 9.63 -2.04 28.06
CA TYR A 429 8.89 -1.12 27.17
C TYR A 429 9.53 0.26 27.01
N ARG A 430 10.39 0.66 27.95
CA ARG A 430 11.12 1.94 27.91
C ARG A 430 12.43 1.87 27.12
N GLN A 431 12.92 0.67 26.80
CA GLN A 431 14.19 0.48 26.14
C GLN A 431 14.03 0.70 24.63
N PRO A 432 14.81 1.59 23.99
CA PRO A 432 14.69 1.88 22.55
C PRO A 432 14.79 0.65 21.66
N ASP A 433 15.60 -0.33 22.05
CA ASP A 433 15.83 -1.58 21.30
C ASP A 433 14.72 -2.62 21.49
N SER A 434 13.77 -2.37 22.41
CA SER A 434 12.65 -3.28 22.64
C SER A 434 11.63 -3.20 21.51
N SER A 435 11.09 -4.35 21.12
CA SER A 435 9.95 -4.46 20.19
C SER A 435 8.69 -3.71 20.66
N TYR A 436 8.61 -3.39 21.96
CA TYR A 436 7.47 -2.71 22.57
C TYR A 436 7.61 -1.19 22.59
N TYR A 437 8.81 -0.65 22.33
CA TYR A 437 9.14 0.75 22.57
C TYR A 437 8.22 1.72 21.82
N LEU A 438 8.09 1.55 20.50
CA LEU A 438 7.27 2.44 19.66
C LEU A 438 5.78 2.38 20.04
N VAL A 439 5.29 1.20 20.42
CA VAL A 439 3.91 1.02 20.88
C VAL A 439 3.69 1.75 22.21
N ALA A 440 4.63 1.62 23.14
CA ALA A 440 4.55 2.31 24.42
C ALA A 440 4.65 3.83 24.29
N GLN A 441 5.54 4.34 23.43
CA GLN A 441 5.68 5.77 23.15
C GLN A 441 4.38 6.36 22.60
N SER A 442 3.82 5.76 21.55
CA SER A 442 2.58 6.24 20.93
C SER A 442 1.37 6.11 21.86
N ALA A 443 1.24 5.00 22.60
CA ALA A 443 0.17 4.82 23.58
C ALA A 443 0.28 5.77 24.78
N SER A 444 1.50 6.06 25.24
CA SER A 444 1.78 7.00 26.31
C SER A 444 1.35 8.43 25.92
N LEU A 445 1.78 8.89 24.74
CA LEU A 445 1.43 10.22 24.24
C LEU A 445 -0.09 10.38 24.07
N HIS A 446 -0.74 9.40 23.46
CA HIS A 446 -2.19 9.42 23.28
C HIS A 446 -2.95 9.42 24.61
N MET A 447 -2.53 8.60 25.58
CA MET A 447 -3.12 8.59 26.93
C MET A 447 -2.96 9.94 27.62
N ILE A 448 -1.83 10.62 27.45
CA ILE A 448 -1.63 11.95 28.03
C ILE A 448 -2.55 12.98 27.40
N ASN A 449 -2.78 12.93 26.09
CA ASN A 449 -3.73 13.83 25.45
C ASN A 449 -5.15 13.61 25.97
N ILE A 450 -5.56 12.35 26.18
CA ILE A 450 -6.83 12.04 26.87
C ILE A 450 -6.83 12.63 28.28
N LEU A 451 -5.78 12.41 29.09
CA LEU A 451 -5.69 12.92 30.46
C LEU A 451 -5.80 14.45 30.53
N LYS A 452 -5.16 15.18 29.61
CA LYS A 452 -5.25 16.65 29.52
C LYS A 452 -6.68 17.11 29.24
N ILE A 453 -7.35 16.48 28.27
CA ILE A 453 -8.76 16.76 27.96
C ILE A 453 -9.64 16.51 29.18
N LEU A 454 -9.52 15.34 29.81
CA LEU A 454 -10.32 14.99 30.99
C LEU A 454 -10.09 15.95 32.16
N PHE A 455 -8.86 16.42 32.35
CA PHE A 455 -8.52 17.35 33.41
C PHE A 455 -9.19 18.72 33.20
N VAL A 456 -9.07 19.31 32.01
CA VAL A 456 -9.65 20.63 31.72
C VAL A 456 -11.18 20.59 31.68
N THR A 457 -11.75 19.48 31.21
CA THR A 457 -13.21 19.29 31.12
C THR A 457 -13.80 18.64 32.38
N GLU A 458 -13.06 18.66 33.49
CA GLU A 458 -13.51 18.27 34.84
C GLU A 458 -14.04 16.83 34.95
N GLN A 459 -13.54 15.91 34.13
CA GLN A 459 -13.86 14.48 34.18
C GLN A 459 -12.97 13.75 35.21
N PHE A 460 -12.97 14.23 36.45
CA PHE A 460 -11.95 13.93 37.46
C PHE A 460 -11.89 12.45 37.86
N GLU A 461 -13.02 11.76 38.02
CA GLU A 461 -13.03 10.35 38.44
C GLU A 461 -12.34 9.44 37.42
N LEU A 462 -12.59 9.69 36.13
CA LEU A 462 -11.93 8.96 35.04
C LEU A 462 -10.47 9.38 34.92
N PHE A 463 -10.15 10.68 35.08
CA PHE A 463 -8.79 11.18 35.11
C PHE A 463 -7.96 10.49 36.19
N GLU A 464 -8.46 10.41 37.42
CA GLU A 464 -7.79 9.76 38.55
C GLU A 464 -7.50 8.29 38.29
N LYS A 465 -8.45 7.55 37.70
CA LYS A 465 -8.21 6.15 37.36
C LYS A 465 -7.20 6.00 36.23
N LEU A 466 -7.29 6.82 35.18
CA LEU A 466 -6.39 6.72 34.04
C LEU A 466 -4.96 7.17 34.40
N ILE A 467 -4.76 8.15 35.29
CA ILE A 467 -3.42 8.54 35.74
C ILE A 467 -2.76 7.44 36.58
N GLU A 468 -3.53 6.72 37.40
CA GLU A 468 -3.06 5.54 38.14
C GLU A 468 -2.56 4.46 37.16
N VAL A 469 -3.39 4.11 36.18
CA VAL A 469 -3.06 3.12 35.14
C VAL A 469 -1.85 3.57 34.32
N TYR A 470 -1.80 4.85 33.92
CA TYR A 470 -0.69 5.42 33.17
C TYR A 470 0.64 5.27 33.93
N LYS A 471 0.69 5.70 35.19
CA LYS A 471 1.90 5.60 36.03
C LYS A 471 2.38 4.16 36.19
N LYS A 472 1.44 3.21 36.24
CA LYS A 472 1.71 1.80 36.52
C LYS A 472 2.16 0.99 35.30
N TYR A 473 1.76 1.38 34.09
CA TYR A 473 1.98 0.56 32.89
C TYR A 473 2.53 1.31 31.66
N LEU A 474 2.42 2.63 31.58
CA LEU A 474 2.74 3.43 30.37
C LEU A 474 3.58 4.69 30.66
N LEU A 475 4.22 4.74 31.82
CA LEU A 475 5.00 5.89 32.24
C LEU A 475 6.25 6.07 31.36
N VAL A 476 6.18 7.02 30.45
CA VAL A 476 7.32 7.60 29.73
C VAL A 476 7.63 8.94 30.39
N GLU A 477 8.85 9.10 30.88
CA GLU A 477 9.23 10.24 31.74
C GLU A 477 9.02 11.59 31.04
N ASP A 478 9.48 11.73 29.79
CA ASP A 478 9.34 12.97 29.02
C ASP A 478 7.88 13.37 28.82
N HIS A 479 7.02 12.40 28.49
CA HIS A 479 5.60 12.66 28.32
C HIS A 479 4.93 12.99 29.65
N PHE A 480 5.29 12.29 30.73
CA PHE A 480 4.73 12.56 32.06
C PHE A 480 5.12 13.94 32.58
N GLU A 481 6.34 14.39 32.30
CA GLU A 481 6.77 15.75 32.63
C GLU A 481 5.95 16.79 31.87
N GLN A 482 5.64 16.57 30.59
CA GLN A 482 4.73 17.45 29.83
C GLN A 482 3.34 17.52 30.46
N LEU A 483 2.81 16.41 30.96
CA LEU A 483 1.53 16.40 31.68
C LEU A 483 1.62 17.17 33.00
N ARG A 484 2.72 17.01 33.75
CA ARG A 484 2.93 17.71 35.03
C ARG A 484 2.99 19.23 34.84
N ILE A 485 3.79 19.68 33.87
CA ILE A 485 3.89 21.09 33.50
C ILE A 485 2.52 21.63 33.09
N PHE A 486 1.79 20.88 32.26
CA PHE A 486 0.44 21.25 31.85
C PHE A 486 -0.50 21.43 33.06
N ILE A 487 -0.61 20.44 33.94
CA ILE A 487 -1.50 20.52 35.12
C ILE A 487 -1.09 21.70 36.03
N SER A 488 0.20 21.92 36.24
CA SER A 488 0.69 23.04 37.06
C SER A 488 0.39 24.44 36.49
N ALA A 489 0.01 24.54 35.22
CA ALA A 489 -0.42 25.80 34.64
C ALA A 489 -1.89 26.13 34.98
N TYR A 490 -2.68 25.14 35.41
CA TYR A 490 -4.12 25.28 35.75
C TYR A 490 -4.40 25.28 37.26
N VAL A 491 -3.42 24.88 38.08
CA VAL A 491 -3.50 24.79 39.55
C VAL A 491 -2.47 25.75 40.15
#